data_AF-W4VM09-F1
#
_entry.id   AF-W4VM09-F1
#
_cell.length_a   1.000
_cell.length_b   1.000
_cell.length_c   1.000
_cell.angle_alpha   90.00
_cell.angle_beta   90.00
_cell.angle_gamma   90.00
#
_symmetry.space_group_name_H-M   'P 1'
#
loop_
_entity.id
_entity.type
_entity.pdbx_description
1 polymer ?
#
loop_
_entity_poly.entity_id
_entity_poly.type
_entity_poly.pdbx_seq_one_letter_code
_entity_poly.pdbx_strand_id
1 'polypeptide(L)' 'MQIVNQLPQLEQARVAGARVFELLDEDGEEIPSIASTSIKGDVKFVDVDFAYDDTDYILHQINFHI' A
#
# COMPACT_ATOMS: atom_id res chain seq x y z
N MET A 1 -25.16 -20.16 31.62
CA MET A 1 -23.93 -20.88 31.18
C MET A 1 -23.53 -20.59 29.73
N GLN A 2 -24.44 -20.25 28.79
CA GLN A 2 -24.05 -19.95 27.40
C GLN A 2 -23.30 -18.62 27.20
N ILE A 3 -23.59 -17.60 28.00
CA ILE A 3 -22.96 -16.27 27.86
C ILE A 3 -21.46 -16.31 28.26
N VAL A 4 -21.10 -17.12 29.25
CA VAL A 4 -19.72 -17.16 29.80
C VAL A 4 -18.73 -17.78 28.81
N ASN A 5 -19.18 -18.75 28.00
CA ASN A 5 -18.35 -19.38 26.96
C ASN A 5 -18.16 -18.50 25.72
N GLN A 6 -18.88 -17.38 25.61
CA GLN A 6 -18.78 -16.44 24.49
C GLN A 6 -17.86 -15.25 24.79
N LEU A 7 -17.54 -14.99 26.07
CA LEU A 7 -16.60 -13.91 26.45
C LEU A 7 -15.25 -14.00 25.70
N PRO A 8 -14.60 -15.18 25.60
CA PRO A 8 -13.36 -15.30 24.84
C PRO A 8 -13.52 -14.99 23.35
N GLN A 9 -14.66 -15.38 22.76
CA GLN A 9 -14.98 -15.13 21.35
C GLN A 9 -15.23 -13.65 21.08
N LEU A 10 -15.86 -12.95 22.03
CA LEU A 10 -16.10 -11.51 21.95
C LEU A 10 -14.81 -10.70 22.07
N GLU A 11 -13.89 -11.09 22.96
CA GLU A 11 -12.58 -10.42 23.05
C GLU A 11 -11.74 -10.64 21.79
N GLN A 12 -11.75 -11.86 21.23
CA GLN A 12 -11.08 -12.13 19.97
C GLN A 12 -11.69 -11.31 18.82
N ALA A 13 -13.02 -11.22 18.74
CA ALA A 13 -13.70 -10.40 17.76
C ALA A 13 -13.38 -8.90 17.91
N ARG A 14 -13.25 -8.41 19.16
CA ARG A 14 -12.89 -7.02 19.45
C ARG A 14 -11.48 -6.68 18.97
N VAL A 15 -10.51 -7.55 19.24
CA VAL A 15 -9.10 -7.36 18.80
C VAL A 15 -8.97 -7.47 17.29
N ALA A 16 -9.63 -8.45 16.67
CA ALA A 16 -9.62 -8.60 15.21
C ALA A 16 -10.31 -7.42 14.50
N GLY A 17 -11.43 -6.92 15.04
CA GLY A 17 -12.13 -5.76 14.51
C GLY A 17 -11.27 -4.50 14.53
N ALA A 18 -10.54 -4.24 15.62
CA ALA A 18 -9.68 -3.07 15.73
C ALA A 18 -8.65 -2.99 14.58
N ARG A 19 -8.01 -4.11 14.23
CA ARG A 19 -7.03 -4.14 13.13
C ARG A 19 -7.65 -3.85 11.76
N VAL A 20 -8.90 -4.25 11.54
CA VAL A 20 -9.61 -3.97 10.27
C VAL A 20 -9.91 -2.48 10.16
N PHE A 21 -10.38 -1.85 11.24
CA PHE A 21 -10.65 -0.41 11.23
C PHE A 21 -9.36 0.41 11.07
N GLU A 22 -8.26 0.01 11.71
CA GLU A 22 -6.94 0.64 11.46
C GLU A 22 -6.58 0.64 9.97
N LEU A 23 -6.75 -0.48 9.27
CA LEU A 23 -6.44 -0.58 7.84
C LEU A 23 -7.42 0.21 6.94
N LEU A 24 -8.67 0.40 7.39
CA LEU A 24 -9.66 1.19 6.67
C LEU A 24 -9.46 2.71 6.84
N ASP A 25 -8.82 3.12 7.93
CA ASP A 25 -8.51 4.52 8.24
C ASP A 25 -7.18 4.98 7.58
N GLU A 26 -6.39 4.06 7.01
CA GLU A 26 -5.21 4.42 6.21
C GLU A 26 -5.62 5.20 4.95
N ASP A 27 -4.89 6.27 4.65
CA ASP A 27 -5.13 7.06 3.44
C ASP A 27 -4.88 6.20 2.20
N GLY A 28 -5.88 6.13 1.31
CA GLY A 28 -5.73 5.48 0.02
C GLY A 28 -4.77 6.26 -0.89
N GLU A 29 -4.02 5.56 -1.71
CA GLU A 29 -3.20 6.20 -2.74
C GLU A 29 -4.12 6.82 -3.81
N GLU A 30 -3.82 8.08 -4.20
CA GLU A 30 -4.54 8.71 -5.29
C GLU A 30 -4.31 7.93 -6.59
N ILE A 31 -5.38 7.40 -7.18
CA ILE A 31 -5.33 6.82 -8.51
C ILE A 31 -5.58 7.95 -9.51
N PRO A 32 -4.55 8.42 -10.24
CA PRO A 32 -4.74 9.47 -11.22
C PRO A 32 -5.72 9.00 -12.30
N SER A 33 -6.67 9.87 -12.65
CA SER A 33 -7.55 9.67 -13.81
C SER A 33 -6.71 9.75 -15.08
N ILE A 34 -6.27 8.60 -15.58
CA ILE A 34 -5.60 8.54 -16.89
C ILE A 34 -6.72 8.60 -17.93
N ALA A 35 -6.93 9.78 -18.53
CA ALA A 35 -7.72 9.89 -19.75
C ALA A 35 -7.20 8.85 -20.75
N SER A 36 -8.10 8.13 -21.43
CA SER A 36 -7.78 7.07 -22.41
C SER A 36 -6.78 7.57 -23.45
N THR A 37 -5.50 7.48 -23.11
CA THR A 37 -4.37 7.90 -23.91
C THR A 37 -3.80 6.61 -24.46
N SER A 38 -3.67 6.56 -25.79
CA SER A 38 -3.08 5.39 -26.43
C SER A 38 -1.64 5.21 -25.92
N ILE A 39 -1.43 4.14 -25.15
CA ILE A 39 -0.12 3.75 -24.63
C ILE A 39 0.68 3.16 -25.79
N LYS A 40 1.81 3.81 -26.13
CA LYS A 40 2.68 3.39 -27.25
C LYS A 40 3.73 2.34 -26.87
N GLY A 41 3.90 2.07 -25.57
CA GLY A 41 4.90 1.12 -25.06
C GLY A 41 6.33 1.68 -24.98
N ASP A 42 6.54 2.95 -25.31
CA ASP A 42 7.82 3.65 -25.12
C ASP A 42 8.00 3.99 -23.63
N VAL A 43 8.97 3.36 -22.96
CA VAL A 43 9.20 3.55 -21.52
C VAL A 43 10.61 4.05 -21.28
N LYS A 44 10.75 5.21 -20.63
CA LYS A 44 12.04 5.84 -20.32
C LYS A 44 12.18 6.12 -18.84
N PHE A 45 13.31 5.71 -18.30
CA PHE A 45 13.78 6.05 -16.97
C PHE A 45 14.86 7.11 -17.14
N VAL A 46 14.68 8.26 -16.48
CA VAL A 46 15.58 9.41 -16.57
C VAL A 46 16.01 9.80 -15.17
N ASP A 47 17.31 9.69 -14.90
CA ASP A 47 17.95 10.08 -13.63
C ASP A 47 17.21 9.55 -12.38
N VAL A 48 16.85 8.25 -12.41
CA VAL A 48 16.05 7.65 -11.34
C VAL A 48 16.94 7.17 -10.20
N ASP A 49 16.65 7.69 -9.00
CA ASP A 49 17.15 7.17 -7.72
C ASP A 49 16.04 6.38 -7.02
N PHE A 50 16.38 5.31 -6.31
CA PHE A 50 15.41 4.48 -5.57
C PHE A 50 15.93 4.08 -4.19
N ALA A 51 15.04 4.15 -3.20
CA ALA A 51 15.25 3.76 -1.82
C ALA A 51 13.98 3.07 -1.27
N TYR A 52 14.14 2.16 -0.31
CA TYR A 52 12.99 1.56 0.41
C TYR A 52 12.48 2.43 1.56
N ASP A 53 13.32 3.35 2.03
CA ASP A 53 13.02 4.39 3.01
C ASP A 53 13.53 5.73 2.50
N ASP A 54 13.31 6.80 3.25
CA ASP A 54 13.65 8.16 2.80
C ASP A 54 15.16 8.48 2.84
N THR A 55 16.02 7.52 3.20
CA THR A 55 17.44 7.76 3.50
C THR A 55 18.40 6.86 2.72
N ASP A 56 18.10 5.58 2.58
CA ASP A 56 19.03 4.58 2.06
C ASP A 56 18.75 4.27 0.58
N TYR A 57 19.24 5.15 -0.29
CA TYR A 57 19.18 4.97 -1.74
C TYR A 57 20.11 3.85 -2.21
N ILE A 58 19.54 2.91 -2.97
CA ILE A 58 20.23 1.71 -3.49
C ILE A 58 20.40 1.73 -5.02
N LEU A 59 19.56 2.47 -5.73
CA LEU A 59 19.75 2.77 -7.14
C LEU A 59 20.07 4.25 -7.28
N HIS A 60 21.04 4.56 -8.13
CA HIS A 60 21.50 5.92 -8.35
C HIS A 60 21.58 6.25 -9.84
N GLN A 61 20.90 7.33 -10.24
CA GLN A 61 20.92 7.93 -11.58
C GLN A 61 20.70 6.90 -12.70
N ILE A 62 19.73 6.01 -12.51
CA ILE A 62 19.41 4.97 -13.47
C ILE A 62 18.74 5.58 -14.70
N ASN A 63 19.33 5.29 -15.86
CA ASN A 63 18.90 5.79 -17.16
C ASN A 63 18.79 4.63 -18.15
N PHE A 64 17.58 4.32 -18.63
CA PHE A 64 17.38 3.34 -19.69
C PHE A 64 16.05 3.52 -20.42
N HIS A 65 15.95 2.88 -21.58
CA HIS A 65 14.84 2.99 -22.51
C HIS A 65 14.45 1.59 -23.00
N ILE A 66 13.15 1.28 -22.94
CA ILE A 66 12.50 0.07 -23.45
C ILE A 66 11.48 0.45 -24.52
#